data_AF-A0A1Q7K9E7-F1
#
_entry.id   AF-A0A1Q7K9E7-F1
#
_cell.length_a   1.000
_cell.length_b   1.000
_cell.length_c   1.000
_cell.angle_alpha   90.00
_cell.angle_beta   90.00
_cell.angle_gamma   90.00
#
_symmetry.space_group_name_H-M   'P 1'
#
loop_
_entity.id
_entity.type
_entity.pdbx_description
1 polymer ?
#
loop_
_entity_poly.entity_id
_entity_poly.type
_entity_poly.pdbx_seq_one_letter_code
_entity_poly.pdbx_strand_id
1 'polypeptide(L)' 'MTTATRLDVFDATVHKTNEWLNDVMDALSSRDQHQAYAAMRATRHALRDRLTVEEVAQFGAQLPMLIRGF' A
#
# COMPACT_ATOMS: atom_id res chain seq x y z
N MET A 1 -21.63 0.51 9.56
CA MET A 1 -21.52 -0.60 10.53
C MET A 1 -20.21 -1.31 10.26
N THR A 2 -19.38 -1.41 11.29
CA THR A 2 -17.94 -1.66 11.28
C THR A 2 -17.62 -3.10 10.88
N THR A 3 -16.94 -3.31 9.75
CA THR A 3 -16.24 -4.57 9.51
C THR A 3 -14.86 -4.44 10.12
N ALA A 4 -14.82 -4.49 11.46
CA ALA A 4 -13.61 -4.65 12.22
C ALA A 4 -13.19 -6.12 12.09
N THR A 5 -12.07 -6.36 11.43
CA THR A 5 -11.33 -7.62 11.52
C THR A 5 -11.18 -7.94 13.02
N ARG A 6 -11.30 -9.20 13.42
CA ARG A 6 -11.30 -9.61 14.84
C ARG A 6 -9.94 -9.40 15.57
N LEU A 7 -9.06 -8.58 14.99
CA LEU A 7 -7.70 -8.24 15.38
C LEU A 7 -7.44 -6.77 15.00
N ASP A 8 -7.28 -5.91 16.01
CA ASP A 8 -7.12 -4.45 15.85
C ASP A 8 -5.95 -4.06 14.92
N VAL A 9 -4.91 -4.90 14.86
CA VAL A 9 -3.75 -4.69 13.97
C VAL A 9 -4.14 -4.77 12.50
N PHE A 10 -5.10 -5.63 12.15
CA PHE A 10 -5.58 -5.76 10.78
C PHE A 10 -6.42 -4.56 10.37
N ASP A 11 -7.27 -4.06 11.28
CA ASP A 11 -8.06 -2.85 11.02
C ASP A 11 -7.17 -1.61 10.84
N ALA A 12 -6.14 -1.48 11.67
CA ALA A 12 -5.18 -0.41 11.55
C ALA A 12 -4.43 -0.45 10.20
N THR A 13 -4.04 -1.63 9.71
CA THR A 13 -3.38 -1.73 8.40
C THR A 13 -4.36 -1.54 7.24
N VAL A 14 -5.62 -1.97 7.35
CA VAL A 14 -6.65 -1.72 6.33
C VAL A 14 -6.90 -0.23 6.21
N HIS A 15 -7.08 0.46 7.34
CA HIS A 15 -7.30 1.89 7.38
C HIS A 15 -6.15 2.66 6.72
N LYS A 16 -4.90 2.41 7.15
CA LYS A 16 -3.71 3.03 6.54
C LYS A 16 -3.56 2.74 5.05
N THR A 17 -3.93 1.54 4.62
CA THR A 17 -3.87 1.18 3.20
C THR A 17 -4.91 1.95 2.39
N ASN A 18 -6.12 2.14 2.94
CA ASN A 18 -7.15 2.96 2.30
C ASN A 18 -6.75 4.44 2.22
N GLU A 19 -6.09 4.99 3.25
CA GLU A 19 -5.53 6.35 3.20
C GLU A 19 -4.55 6.50 2.04
N TRP A 20 -3.59 5.58 1.91
CA TRP A 20 -2.64 5.58 0.80
C TRP A 20 -3.31 5.44 -0.57
N LEU A 21 -4.34 4.60 -0.70
CA LEU A 21 -5.07 4.45 -1.95
C LEU A 21 -5.83 5.73 -2.32
N ASN A 22 -6.37 6.46 -1.35
CA ASN A 22 -7.00 7.75 -1.58
C ASN A 22 -5.99 8.78 -2.08
N ASP A 23 -4.81 8.86 -1.45
CA ASP A 23 -3.75 9.78 -1.89
C ASP A 23 -3.30 9.49 -3.33
N VAL A 24 -3.20 8.20 -3.69
CA VAL A 24 -2.85 7.78 -5.06
C VAL A 24 -3.98 8.08 -6.05
N MET A 25 -5.24 7.86 -5.66
CA MET A 25 -6.40 8.24 -6.47
C MET A 25 -6.42 9.74 -6.76
N ASP A 26 -6.16 10.56 -5.75
CA ASP A 26 -6.07 12.01 -5.88
C ASP A 26 -4.91 12.42 -6.81
N ALA A 27 -3.73 11.82 -6.65
CA ALA A 27 -2.58 12.05 -7.52
C ALA A 27 -2.83 11.66 -8.99
N LEU A 28 -3.63 10.62 -9.23
CA LEU A 28 -4.01 10.14 -10.56
C LEU A 28 -5.26 10.83 -11.11
N SER A 29 -5.93 11.67 -10.32
CA SER A 29 -7.27 12.22 -10.63
C SER A 29 -8.27 11.11 -11.04
N SER A 30 -8.16 9.94 -10.40
CA SER A 30 -8.93 8.75 -10.71
C SER A 30 -9.84 8.39 -9.54
N ARG A 31 -11.03 7.88 -9.82
CA ARG A 31 -11.96 7.37 -8.79
C ARG A 31 -11.93 5.84 -8.69
N ASP A 32 -11.06 5.19 -9.45
CA ASP A 32 -10.95 3.75 -9.50
C ASP A 32 -9.88 3.27 -8.51
N GLN A 33 -10.33 2.67 -7.40
CA GLN A 33 -9.45 2.08 -6.39
C GLN A 33 -8.59 0.94 -6.95
N HIS A 34 -9.09 0.15 -7.91
CA HIS A 34 -8.31 -0.91 -8.54
C HIS A 34 -7.18 -0.32 -9.38
N GLN A 35 -7.44 0.79 -10.08
CA GLN A 35 -6.42 1.50 -10.83
C GLN A 35 -5.35 2.10 -9.90
N ALA A 36 -5.75 2.73 -8.79
CA ALA A 36 -4.82 3.25 -7.80
C ALA A 36 -3.95 2.14 -7.17
N TYR A 37 -4.56 0.99 -6.84
CA TYR A 37 -3.81 -0.16 -6.34
C TYR A 37 -2.84 -0.72 -7.39
N ALA A 38 -3.25 -0.84 -8.64
CA ALA A 38 -2.39 -1.29 -9.74
C ALA A 38 -1.22 -0.35 -9.97
N ALA A 39 -1.45 0.97 -9.97
CA ALA A 39 -0.43 1.99 -10.09
C ALA A 39 0.57 1.93 -8.92
N MET A 40 0.08 1.87 -7.69
CA MET A 40 0.93 1.73 -6.50
C MET A 40 1.78 0.45 -6.58
N ARG A 41 1.19 -0.67 -6.99
CA ARG A 41 1.92 -1.94 -7.17
C ARG A 41 3.00 -1.84 -8.24
N ALA A 42 2.68 -1.24 -9.39
CA ALA A 42 3.63 -1.05 -10.49
C ALA A 42 4.81 -0.17 -10.06
N THR A 43 4.55 0.96 -9.38
CA THR A 43 5.59 1.86 -8.88
C THR A 43 6.49 1.18 -7.86
N ARG A 44 5.95 0.39 -6.93
CA ARG A 44 6.77 -0.38 -5.97
C ARG A 44 7.65 -1.41 -6.68
N HIS A 45 7.14 -2.11 -7.70
CA HIS A 45 7.95 -3.04 -8.49
C HIS A 45 9.09 -2.30 -9.19
N ALA A 46 8.79 -1.22 -9.91
CA ALA A 46 9.79 -0.41 -10.61
C ALA A 46 10.86 0.17 -9.67
N LEU A 47 10.48 0.55 -8.44
CA LEU A 47 11.44 1.01 -7.43
C LEU A 47 12.30 -0.13 -6.90
N ARG A 48 11.70 -1.29 -6.59
CA ARG A 48 12.43 -2.47 -6.11
C ARG A 48 13.48 -2.96 -7.12
N ASP A 49 13.20 -2.85 -8.41
CA ASP A 49 14.12 -3.25 -9.47
C ASP A 49 15.40 -2.38 -9.52
N ARG A 50 15.40 -1.22 -8.85
CA ARG A 50 16.52 -0.26 -8.81
C ARG A 50 17.25 -0.22 -7.48
N LEU A 51 16.80 -0.99 -6.49
CA LEU A 51 17.33 -0.99 -5.13
C LEU A 51 18.08 -2.31 -4.86
N THR A 52 19.10 -2.25 -4.02
CA THR A 52 19.76 -3.45 -3.48
C THR A 52 18.81 -4.21 -2.54
N VAL A 53 19.13 -5.46 -2.23
CA VAL A 53 18.32 -6.30 -1.33
C VAL A 53 18.12 -5.66 0.05
N GLU A 54 19.16 -5.02 0.59
CA GLU A 54 19.11 -4.32 1.88
C GLU A 54 18.18 -3.11 1.82
N GLU A 55 18.30 -2.28 0.77
CA GLU A 55 17.45 -1.11 0.58
C GLU A 55 15.99 -1.51 0.34
N VAL A 56 15.72 -2.61 -0.37
CA VAL A 56 14.36 -3.15 -0.54
C VAL A 56 13.77 -3.57 0.80
N ALA A 57 14.56 -4.20 1.69
CA ALA A 57 14.11 -4.59 3.02
C ALA A 57 13.79 -3.37 3.89
N GLN A 58 14.65 -2.34 3.88
CA GLN A 58 14.44 -1.09 4.60
C GLN A 58 13.23 -0.31 4.06
N PHE A 59 13.06 -0.25 2.73
CA PHE A 59 11.90 0.35 2.08
C PHE A 59 10.61 -0.37 2.48
N GLY A 60 10.60 -1.71 2.43
CA GLY A 60 9.45 -2.52 2.82
C GLY A 60 9.06 -2.38 4.29
N ALA A 61 10.01 -2.11 5.18
CA ALA A 61 9.76 -1.92 6.61
C ALA A 61 8.91 -0.67 6.94
N GLN A 62 8.88 0.32 6.04
CA GLN A 62 8.08 1.55 6.20
C GLN A 62 6.65 1.44 5.65
N LEU A 63 6.34 0.35 4.94
CA LEU A 63 5.04 0.18 4.29
C LEU A 63 4.02 -0.49 5.23
N PRO A 64 2.73 -0.11 5.14
CA PRO A 64 1.64 -0.86 5.77
C PRO A 64 1.70 -2.34 5.41
N MET A 65 1.28 -3.20 6.33
CA MET A 65 1.42 -4.66 6.24
C MET A 65 0.80 -5.21 4.95
N LEU A 66 -0.41 -4.75 4.59
CA LEU A 66 -1.09 -5.14 3.34
C LEU A 66 -0.36 -4.70 2.07
N ILE A 67 0.39 -3.59 2.11
CA ILE A 67 1.13 -3.05 0.96
C ILE A 67 2.48 -3.74 0.79
N ARG A 68 3.12 -4.11 1.91
CA ARG A 68 4.39 -4.83 1.95
C ARG A 68 4.31 -6.19 1.24
N GLY A 69 3.12 -6.81 1.26
CA GLY A 69 2.84 -8.16 0.79
C GLY A 69 2.76 -9.09 1.99
N PHE A 70 1.60 -9.71 2.18
CA PHE A 70 1.50 -10.94 2.95
C PHE A 70 2.08 -12.10 2.13
#